data_AF-X1L2X1-F1
#
_entry.id   AF-X1L2X1-F1
#
_cell.length_a   1.000
_cell.length_b   1.000
_cell.length_c   1.000
_cell.angle_alpha   90.00
_cell.angle_beta   90.00
_cell.angle_gamma   90.00
#
_symmetry.space_group_name_H-M   'P 1'
#
loop_
_entity.id
_entity.type
_entity.pdbx_description
1 polymer ?
#
loop_
_entity_poly.entity_id
_entity_poly.type
_entity_poly.pdbx_seq_one_letter_code
_entity_poly.pdbx_strand_id
1 'polypeptide(L)'
;MNMIEAIRYFQNLNYSIFILKEGGSDFLNLRKTIQKIENVLFVVGSQEDGFLDSKELLELKIPIISLGNQSYLASSVIRLLKLCMLALP
;
A
#
# COMPACT_ATOMS: atom_id res chain seq x y z
N MET A 1 -13.62 -12.19 -9.77
CA MET A 1 -12.91 -11.86 -8.52
C MET A 1 -12.93 -10.36 -8.36
N ASN A 2 -13.57 -9.84 -7.31
CA ASN A 2 -13.53 -8.42 -6.98
C ASN A 2 -12.25 -8.05 -6.19
N MET A 3 -12.01 -6.76 -5.97
CA MET A 3 -10.79 -6.30 -5.29
C MET A 3 -10.67 -6.85 -3.86
N ILE A 4 -11.76 -6.92 -3.10
CA ILE A 4 -11.75 -7.45 -1.72
C ILE A 4 -11.41 -8.94 -1.70
N GLU A 5 -11.97 -9.72 -2.63
CA GLU A 5 -11.63 -11.14 -2.82
C GLU A 5 -10.16 -11.32 -3.19
N ALA A 6 -9.62 -10.46 -4.07
CA ALA A 6 -8.22 -10.49 -4.44
C ALA A 6 -7.30 -10.22 -3.23
N ILE A 7 -7.63 -9.20 -2.43
CA ILE A 7 -6.87 -8.88 -1.22
C ILE A 7 -6.92 -10.04 -0.22
N ARG A 8 -8.10 -10.61 0.04
CA ARG A 8 -8.26 -11.79 0.92
C ARG A 8 -7.46 -13.00 0.43
N TYR A 9 -7.44 -13.22 -0.89
CA TYR A 9 -6.64 -14.27 -1.48
C TYR A 9 -5.16 -14.10 -1.15
N PHE A 10 -4.59 -12.90 -1.30
CA PHE A 10 -3.20 -12.64 -0.95
C PHE A 10 -2.93 -12.66 0.57
N GLN A 11 -3.90 -12.29 1.41
CA GLN A 11 -3.80 -12.49 2.87
C GLN A 11 -3.64 -13.97 3.22
N ASN A 12 -4.44 -14.84 2.60
CA ASN A 12 -4.36 -16.29 2.81
C ASN A 12 -3.03 -16.89 2.31
N LEU A 13 -2.35 -16.22 1.37
CA LEU A 13 -1.01 -16.57 0.91
C LEU A 13 0.11 -15.98 1.78
N ASN A 14 -0.21 -15.39 2.93
CA ASN A 14 0.73 -14.74 3.85
C ASN A 14 1.54 -13.58 3.24
N TYR A 15 0.97 -12.85 2.27
CA TYR A 15 1.58 -11.60 1.80
C TYR A 15 1.42 -10.52 2.86
N SER A 16 2.45 -9.70 3.05
CA SER A 16 2.31 -8.46 3.81
C SER A 16 1.67 -7.40 2.94
N ILE A 17 0.47 -6.97 3.30
CA ILE A 17 -0.33 -6.04 2.49
C ILE A 17 -0.30 -4.65 3.13
N PHE A 18 -0.14 -3.61 2.31
CA PHE A 18 -0.18 -2.22 2.73
C PHE A 18 -1.05 -1.39 1.80
N ILE A 19 -1.83 -0.46 2.34
CA ILE A 19 -2.58 0.53 1.56
C ILE A 19 -1.81 1.83 1.52
N LEU A 20 -1.66 2.42 0.34
CA LEU A 20 -1.02 3.73 0.17
C LEU A 20 -2.04 4.87 0.20
N LYS A 21 -1.91 5.75 1.20
CA LYS A 21 -2.73 6.97 1.37
C LYS A 21 -1.92 8.05 2.09
N GLU A 22 -2.17 9.31 1.79
CA GLU A 22 -1.44 10.47 2.35
C GLU A 22 -1.44 10.50 3.88
N GLY A 23 -2.54 10.07 4.51
CA GLY A 23 -2.72 10.05 5.97
C GLY A 23 -2.21 8.79 6.69
N GLY A 24 -1.44 7.93 6.01
CA GLY A 24 -0.87 6.72 6.59
C GLY A 24 0.43 6.96 7.37
N SER A 25 0.93 5.89 8.01
CA SER A 25 2.26 5.88 8.63
C SER A 25 3.35 6.14 7.59
N ASP A 26 4.37 6.92 7.95
CA ASP A 26 5.46 7.24 7.03
C ASP A 26 6.20 5.98 6.56
N PHE A 27 6.15 5.74 5.24
CA PHE A 27 6.81 4.63 4.57
C PHE A 27 8.32 4.62 4.79
N LEU A 28 8.98 5.79 4.84
CA LEU A 28 10.43 5.86 5.00
C LEU A 28 10.88 5.28 6.34
N ASN A 29 10.08 5.47 7.39
CA ASN A 29 10.34 4.89 8.72
C ASN A 29 10.15 3.36 8.72
N LEU A 30 9.23 2.85 7.90
CA LEU A 30 8.95 1.42 7.78
C LEU A 30 9.83 0.71 6.74
N ARG A 31 10.53 1.47 5.88
CA ARG A 31 11.29 0.97 4.73
C ARG A 31 12.21 -0.19 5.07
N LYS A 32 13.02 -0.07 6.14
CA LYS A 32 13.98 -1.10 6.57
C LYS A 32 13.31 -2.41 6.97
N THR A 33 12.09 -2.33 7.52
CA THR A 33 11.28 -3.50 7.86
C THR A 33 10.68 -4.10 6.60
N ILE A 34 10.10 -3.27 5.73
CA ILE A 34 9.46 -3.74 4.50
C ILE A 34 10.46 -4.38 3.53
N GLN A 35 11.69 -3.85 3.44
CA GLN A 35 12.76 -4.43 2.61
C GLN A 35 13.17 -5.86 3.01
N LYS A 36 12.85 -6.30 4.23
CA LYS A 36 13.12 -7.67 4.70
C LYS A 36 11.98 -8.63 4.42
N ILE A 37 10.84 -8.13 3.95
CA ILE A 37 9.67 -8.96 3.66
C ILE A 37 9.80 -9.53 2.26
N GLU A 38 9.68 -10.85 2.16
CA GLU A 38 9.79 -11.57 0.88
C GLU A 38 8.61 -11.26 -0.06
N ASN A 39 7.38 -11.33 0.45
CA ASN A 39 6.16 -11.16 -0.33
C ASN A 39 5.37 -9.95 0.17
N VAL A 40 5.44 -8.84 -0.58
CA VAL A 40 4.75 -7.58 -0.25
C VAL A 40 3.76 -7.23 -1.34
N LEU A 41 2.56 -6.83 -0.94
CA LEU A 41 1.53 -6.30 -1.83
C LEU A 41 1.19 -4.86 -1.42
N PHE A 42 1.30 -3.93 -2.37
CA PHE A 42 0.85 -2.56 -2.19
C PHE A 42 -0.47 -2.33 -2.92
N VAL A 43 -1.47 -1.84 -2.19
CA VAL A 43 -2.75 -1.39 -2.74
C VAL A 43 -2.68 0.11 -2.96
N VAL A 44 -2.89 0.55 -4.21
CA VAL A 44 -2.86 1.95 -4.62
C VAL A 44 -4.23 2.30 -5.20
N GLY A 45 -4.88 3.32 -4.63
CA GLY A 45 -6.17 3.81 -5.12
C GLY A 45 -6.04 4.69 -6.37
N SER A 46 -7.15 4.90 -7.06
CA SER A 46 -7.30 5.96 -8.06
C SER A 46 -7.69 7.27 -7.33
N GLN A 47 -7.49 8.42 -7.97
CA GLN A 47 -7.85 9.74 -7.39
C GLN A 47 -9.36 9.93 -7.20
N GLU A 48 -10.19 9.08 -7.80
CA GLU A 48 -11.65 9.26 -7.86
C GLU A 48 -12.42 8.25 -7.00
N ASP A 49 -11.75 7.23 -6.46
CA ASP A 49 -12.44 6.11 -5.83
C ASP A 49 -12.42 6.18 -4.30
N GLY A 50 -13.60 6.41 -3.71
CA GLY A 50 -13.89 6.18 -2.29
C GLY A 50 -13.76 4.71 -1.85
N PHE A 51 -13.28 3.82 -2.72
CA PHE A 51 -13.01 2.41 -2.39
C PHE A 51 -12.02 2.25 -1.23
N LEU A 52 -11.01 3.12 -1.15
CA LEU A 52 -10.06 3.09 -0.02
C LEU A 52 -10.72 3.42 1.33
N ASP A 53 -11.90 4.05 1.30
CA ASP A 53 -12.71 4.39 2.47
C ASP A 53 -13.94 3.48 2.60
N SER A 54 -14.03 2.42 1.78
CA SER A 54 -15.10 1.42 1.88
C SER A 54 -15.04 0.68 3.21
N LYS A 55 -16.23 0.38 3.75
CA LYS A 55 -16.37 -0.37 4.99
C LYS A 55 -15.72 -1.76 4.87
N GLU A 56 -15.87 -2.42 3.71
CA GLU A 56 -15.30 -3.75 3.51
C GLU A 56 -13.76 -3.74 3.59
N LEU A 57 -13.09 -2.71 3.05
CA LEU A 57 -11.63 -2.61 3.10
C LEU A 57 -11.14 -2.30 4.51
N LEU A 58 -11.85 -1.42 5.24
CA LEU A 58 -11.52 -1.09 6.63
C LEU A 58 -11.62 -2.32 7.56
N GLU A 59 -12.59 -3.21 7.33
CA GLU A 59 -12.74 -4.46 8.08
C GLU A 59 -11.56 -5.43 7.91
N LEU A 60 -10.77 -5.31 6.82
CA LEU A 60 -9.56 -6.11 6.61
C LEU A 60 -8.38 -5.68 7.48
N LYS A 61 -8.48 -4.53 8.19
CA LYS A 61 -7.46 -4.00 9.12
C LYS A 61 -6.06 -3.90 8.50
N ILE A 62 -6.00 -3.56 7.21
CA ILE A 62 -4.74 -3.46 6.48
C ILE A 62 -4.04 -2.15 6.88
N PRO A 63 -2.74 -2.19 7.22
CA PRO A 63 -1.99 -0.99 7.56
C PRO A 63 -1.97 0.02 6.41
N ILE A 64 -2.22 1.28 6.75
CA ILE A 64 -2.14 2.40 5.81
C ILE A 64 -0.77 3.07 5.96
N ILE A 65 -0.09 3.26 4.84
CA ILE A 65 1.23 3.89 4.74
C ILE A 65 1.19 5.08 3.81
N SER A 66 2.08 6.03 4.03
CA SER A 66 2.18 7.28 3.26
C SER A 66 3.59 7.44 2.68
N LEU A 67 3.66 7.91 1.43
CA LEU A 67 4.91 8.35 0.79
C LEU A 67 5.11 9.87 0.89
N GLY A 68 4.23 10.56 1.61
CA GLY A 68 4.22 12.00 1.76
C GLY A 68 2.80 12.57 1.70
N ASN A 69 2.72 13.89 1.83
CA ASN A 69 1.46 14.59 2.10
C ASN A 69 0.77 15.09 0.81
N GLN A 70 1.17 14.58 -0.35
CA GLN A 70 0.68 15.02 -1.66
C GLN A 70 -0.04 13.90 -2.41
N SER A 71 -1.09 14.30 -3.13
CA SER A 71 -1.92 13.39 -3.91
C SER A 71 -1.26 13.17 -5.25
N TYR A 72 -0.78 11.95 -5.45
CA TYR A 72 -0.14 11.55 -6.69
C TYR A 72 -1.05 10.61 -7.50
N LEU A 73 -0.88 10.62 -8.82
CA LEU A 73 -1.41 9.55 -9.68
C LEU A 73 -0.81 8.21 -9.26
N ALA A 74 -1.57 7.12 -9.39
CA ALA A 74 -1.11 5.78 -9.05
C ALA A 74 0.22 5.40 -9.73
N SER A 75 0.43 5.83 -11.00
CA SER A 75 1.67 5.62 -11.73
C SER A 75 2.87 6.32 -11.08
N SER A 76 2.68 7.55 -10.59
CA SER A 76 3.69 8.31 -9.85
C SER A 76 3.96 7.67 -8.49
N VAL A 77 2.93 7.19 -7.79
CA VAL A 77 3.07 6.43 -6.53
C VAL A 77 3.93 5.17 -6.74
N ILE A 78 3.66 4.39 -7.79
CA ILE A 78 4.45 3.19 -8.12
C ILE A 78 5.91 3.57 -8.42
N ARG A 79 6.16 4.66 -9.13
CA ARG A 79 7.54 5.14 -9.39
C ARG A 79 8.24 5.54 -8.10
N LEU A 80 7.57 6.32 -7.23
CA LEU A 80 8.12 6.75 -5.94
C LEU A 80 8.43 5.55 -5.04
N LEU A 81 7.51 4.57 -4.94
CA LEU A 81 7.75 3.32 -4.23
C LEU A 81 9.03 2.64 -4.70
N LYS A 82 9.18 2.46 -6.02
CA LYS A 82 10.37 1.82 -6.60
C LYS A 82 11.63 2.61 -6.27
N LEU A 83 11.59 3.94 -6.41
CA LEU A 83 12.72 4.79 -6.06
C LEU A 83 13.08 4.67 -4.58
N CYS A 84 12.11 4.72 -3.66
CA CYS A 84 12.41 4.59 -2.24
C CYS A 84 12.93 3.20 -1.87
N MET A 85 12.44 2.13 -2.52
CA MET A 85 12.93 0.76 -2.30
C MET A 85 14.33 0.54 -2.86
N LEU A 86 14.62 1.12 -4.04
CA LEU A 86 15.90 0.98 -4.75
C LEU A 86 16.95 1.98 -4.29
N ALA A 87 16.55 3.10 -3.70
CA ALA A 87 17.46 4.09 -3.15
C ALA A 87 18.36 3.40 -2.12
N LEU A 88 19.59 3.16 -2.58
CA LEU A 88 20.71 2.51 -1.92
C LEU A 88 20.99 3.15 -0.55
N PRO A 89 21.58 2.39 0.39
CA PRO A 89 21.69 2.67 1.82
C PRO A 89 21.95 4.12 2.23
#